data_AF-A0A1S0TEE8-F1
#
_entry.id   AF-A0A1S0TEE8-F1
#
_cell.length_a   1.000
_cell.length_b   1.000
_cell.length_c   1.000
_cell.angle_alpha   90.00
_cell.angle_beta   90.00
_cell.angle_gamma   90.00
#
_symmetry.space_group_name_H-M   'P 1'
#
loop_
_entity.id
_entity.type
_entity.pdbx_description
1 polymer ?
#
loop_
_entity_poly.entity_id
_entity_poly.type
_entity_poly.pdbx_seq_one_letter_code
_entity_poly.pdbx_strand_id
1 'polypeptide(L)' 'MVPNIRYIGNYDINAEGKFLWEILCQLRNLGVGRIVTKNEWGRKWPKQPSYLKIVQ' A
#
# COMPACT_ATOMS: atom_id res chain seq x y z
N MET A 1 5.65 14.04 -15.73
CA MET A 1 5.67 12.57 -15.52
C MET A 1 4.83 12.27 -14.29
N VAL A 2 3.69 11.60 -14.46
CA VAL A 2 2.87 11.18 -13.32
C VAL A 2 3.56 9.95 -12.70
N PRO A 3 3.83 9.91 -11.38
CA PRO A 3 4.43 8.74 -10.77
C PRO A 3 3.45 7.57 -10.94
N ASN A 4 3.96 6.41 -11.35
CA ASN A 4 3.20 5.19 -11.53
C ASN A 4 2.85 4.62 -10.14
N ILE A 5 1.86 5.22 -9.47
CA ILE A 5 1.42 4.86 -8.11
C ILE A 5 0.54 3.62 -8.21
N ARG A 6 1.05 2.47 -7.75
CA ARG A 6 0.29 1.22 -7.65
C ARG A 6 -0.41 1.16 -6.29
N TYR A 7 -1.73 1.24 -6.29
CA TYR A 7 -2.55 1.21 -5.08
C TYR A 7 -2.71 -0.23 -4.56
N ILE A 8 -2.60 -0.41 -3.23
CA ILE A 8 -2.91 -1.66 -2.54
C ILE A 8 -4.38 -1.60 -2.09
N GLY A 9 -5.15 -2.63 -2.45
CA GLY A 9 -6.60 -2.66 -2.36
C GLY A 9 -7.16 -2.42 -0.97
N ASN A 10 -8.30 -1.72 -0.93
CA ASN A 10 -9.10 -1.44 0.26
C ASN A 10 -9.78 -2.72 0.76
N TYR A 11 -10.09 -2.80 2.05
CA TYR A 11 -10.90 -3.88 2.62
C TYR A 11 -12.38 -3.55 2.37
N ASP A 12 -12.85 -3.72 1.13
CA ASP A 12 -14.25 -3.57 0.76
C ASP A 12 -14.62 -4.78 -0.10
N ILE A 13 -15.80 -5.35 0.07
CA ILE A 13 -16.17 -6.65 -0.55
C ILE A 13 -16.21 -6.58 -2.10
N ASN A 14 -16.09 -5.37 -2.65
CA ASN A 14 -15.99 -5.01 -4.07
C ASN A 14 -14.61 -4.45 -4.47
N ALA A 15 -13.58 -4.58 -3.62
CA ALA A 15 -12.30 -3.94 -3.85
C ALA A 15 -11.50 -4.65 -4.95
N GLU A 16 -11.50 -4.05 -6.14
CA GLU A 16 -10.52 -4.33 -7.19
C GLU A 16 -9.12 -3.92 -6.70
N GLY A 17 -8.37 -4.88 -6.16
CA GLY A 17 -6.99 -4.67 -5.74
C GLY A 17 -6.35 -5.95 -5.19
N LYS A 18 -5.02 -6.03 -5.29
CA LYS A 18 -4.28 -7.13 -4.68
C LYS A 18 -4.14 -6.91 -3.17
N PHE A 19 -4.19 -7.99 -2.40
CA PHE A 19 -3.83 -7.96 -0.98
C PHE A 19 -2.39 -7.52 -0.81
N LEU A 20 -2.08 -6.92 0.34
CA LEU A 20 -0.71 -6.55 0.70
C LEU A 20 0.23 -7.76 0.55
N TRP A 21 -0.18 -8.92 1.05
CA TRP A 21 0.62 -10.15 0.98
C TRP A 21 0.95 -10.57 -0.45
N GLU A 22 -0.03 -10.53 -1.35
CA GLU A 22 0.17 -10.87 -2.76
C GLU A 22 1.17 -9.93 -3.43
N ILE A 23 1.23 -8.67 -3.01
CA ILE A 23 2.19 -7.69 -3.50
C ILE A 23 3.57 -7.97 -2.90
N LEU A 24 3.67 -8.22 -1.59
CA LEU A 24 4.95 -8.47 -0.92
C LEU A 24 5.62 -9.75 -1.44
N CYS A 25 4.86 -10.81 -1.69
CA CYS A 25 5.37 -12.07 -2.26
C CYS A 25 5.98 -11.91 -3.66
N GLN A 26 5.63 -10.84 -4.40
CA GLN A 26 6.21 -10.53 -5.71
C GLN A 26 7.51 -9.71 -5.62
N LEU A 27 7.93 -9.31 -4.42
CA LEU A 27 9.12 -8.49 -4.18
C LEU A 27 10.25 -9.33 -3.57
N ARG A 28 11.50 -8.99 -3.92
CA ARG A 28 12.67 -9.54 -3.23
C ARG A 28 12.59 -9.20 -1.74
N ASN A 29 12.92 -10.18 -0.89
CA ASN A 29 12.89 -10.07 0.56
C ASN A 29 11.57 -9.50 1.11
N LEU A 30 10.43 -9.90 0.52
CA LEU A 30 9.09 -9.45 0.89
C LEU A 30 8.93 -7.91 0.94
N GLY A 31 9.76 -7.17 0.21
CA GLY A 31 9.72 -5.71 0.22
C GLY A 31 10.20 -5.03 1.50
N VAL A 32 11.01 -5.69 2.34
CA VAL A 32 11.67 -5.06 3.50
C VAL A 32 12.35 -3.73 3.12
N GLY A 33 12.15 -2.71 3.94
CA GLY A 33 12.65 -1.35 3.72
C GLY A 33 11.73 -0.45 2.90
N ARG A 34 10.67 -0.98 2.30
CA ARG A 34 9.68 -0.19 1.54
C ARG A 34 8.59 0.38 2.44
N ILE A 35 7.98 1.47 1.96
CA ILE A 35 6.85 2.14 2.58
C ILE A 35 5.56 1.74 1.84
N VAL A 36 4.51 1.48 2.61
CA VAL A 36 3.18 1.14 2.12
C VAL A 36 2.15 2.11 2.70
N THR A 37 1.23 2.60 1.87
CA THR A 37 0.10 3.43 2.29
C THR A 37 -1.22 2.81 1.83
N LYS A 38 -2.32 3.26 2.44
CA LYS A 38 -3.69 2.86 2.08
C LYS A 38 -4.50 4.07 1.68
N ASN A 39 -5.36 3.89 0.69
CA ASN A 39 -6.25 4.94 0.20
C ASN A 39 -7.17 5.50 1.28
N GLU A 40 -7.68 4.63 2.16
CA GLU A 40 -8.50 5.03 3.30
C GLU A 40 -7.77 6.04 4.20
N TRP A 41 -6.47 5.86 4.43
CA TRP A 41 -5.71 6.76 5.28
C TRP A 41 -5.53 8.13 4.64
N GLY A 42 -5.33 8.17 3.32
CA GLY A 42 -5.33 9.43 2.56
C GLY A 42 -6.66 10.17 2.62
N ARG A 43 -7.78 9.44 2.71
CA ARG A 43 -9.12 10.05 2.90
C ARG A 43 -9.34 10.53 4.33
N LYS A 44 -8.92 9.76 5.33
CA LYS A 44 -9.16 10.02 6.75
C LYS A 44 -8.26 11.12 7.31
N TRP A 45 -7.01 11.19 6.85
CA TRP A 45 -6.03 12.18 7.29
C TRP A 45 -5.36 12.87 6.09
N PRO A 46 -6.10 13.68 5.31
CA PRO A 46 -5.63 14.20 4.03
C PRO A 46 -4.42 15.15 4.14
N LYS A 47 -4.20 15.76 5.31
CA LYS A 47 -3.07 16.68 5.57
C LYS A 47 -1.87 16.00 6.23
N GLN A 48 -1.97 14.70 6.56
CA GLN A 48 -0.95 14.00 7.32
C GLN A 48 -0.58 12.68 6.60
N PRO A 49 0.69 12.51 6.19
CA PRO A 49 1.09 11.29 5.52
C PRO A 49 0.97 10.10 6.48
N SER A 50 0.19 9.12 6.07
CA SER A 50 -0.06 7.89 6.84
C SER A 50 0.53 6.70 6.09
N TYR A 51 1.42 5.96 6.73
CA TYR A 51 2.14 4.86 6.10
C TYR A 51 2.66 3.83 7.10
N LEU A 52 3.00 2.64 6.59
CA LEU A 52 3.75 1.60 7.29
C LEU A 52 5.08 1.38 6.59
N LYS A 53 6.12 1.05 7.36
CA LYS A 53 7.40 0.59 6.83
C LYS A 53 7.48 -0.92 7.03
N ILE A 54 7.79 -1.66 5.97
CA ILE A 54 8.06 -3.10 6.08
C ILE A 54 9.44 -3.26 6.72
N VAL A 55 9.48 -3.96 7.85
CA VAL A 55 10.68 -4.26 8.62
C VAL A 55 10.90 -5.78 8.66
N GLN A 56 12.12 -6.20 9.00
CA GLN A 56 12.47 -7.61 9.19
C GLN A 56 12.18 -8.05 10.63
#